data_AF-A0A1S3I313-F1
#
_entry.id   AF-A0A1S3I313-F1
#
_cell.length_a   1.000
_cell.length_b   1.000
_cell.length_c   1.000
_cell.angle_alpha   90.00
_cell.angle_beta   90.00
_cell.angle_gamma   90.00
#
_symmetry.space_group_name_H-M   'P 1'
#
loop_
_entity.id
_entity.type
_entity.pdbx_description
1 polymer ?
#
loop_
_entity_poly.entity_id
_entity_poly.type
_entity_poly.pdbx_seq_one_letter_code
_entity_poly.pdbx_strand_id
1 'polypeptide(L)'
;MTLTVRLQNGQTGENTANKEGRIFPPYLQIKYLTAKEEDIGTGIEVDFSFSTVYTMPQEKFSQDVGIAMAVFGVMAAIWGLVRTWSWYKRTGRVGIDFLTLIKFVLYSMGAVGNAFFVVMMGAAFWFLLFFKNQGIALLVPQTREQENIYVIYISVAFALKVIDLIHMFIMHSTIDIFLIDWERPKGMTKKEEGVVEEPVSIWRTYFVANEWNEIQTFRKINTIFQIMMVVFLLHVVGFENYATRDAYSRLHFSDTNYRAPYSLVFRFALGATVYLLTGIVQWIWFTFFYERFISDPVREFVDLCSMANVSVYIMENYLYGYYIHGRSVHGKADTGLKDMFDNLKREENNMCGQRGLLPNTDQQTFRMALPRRMRQQYDKILLPLQAQAGQPQSRMDRGPSGQGASQFEKAVTAYETVNRLLSSFIDHALRDIDYIVKDKLLFENILDAEFEDTTLRGHFYNDSGHSFDGVLFYGNEVTLFIFDLLFFNIVDLIAQNFVLAGVLTYVMTQLIVMLRDFSGKKNLAKKTLVDERFLI
;
A
#
# COMPACT_ATOMS: atom_id res chain seq x y z
N MET A 1 -17.36 -33.19 35.15
CA MET A 1 -18.10 -34.27 34.47
C MET A 1 -17.55 -34.43 33.07
N THR A 2 -17.03 -35.59 32.68
CA THR A 2 -16.42 -35.79 31.35
C THR A 2 -17.33 -36.68 30.53
N LEU A 3 -18.06 -36.08 29.60
CA LEU A 3 -18.80 -36.79 28.58
C LEU A 3 -17.81 -37.16 27.46
N THR A 4 -17.54 -38.44 27.26
CA THR A 4 -16.70 -38.89 26.15
C THR A 4 -17.55 -39.68 25.18
N VAL A 5 -17.96 -39.03 24.09
CA VAL A 5 -18.62 -39.68 22.96
C VAL A 5 -17.53 -40.23 22.05
N ARG A 6 -17.45 -41.56 21.92
CA ARG A 6 -16.58 -42.20 20.91
C ARG A 6 -17.47 -42.85 19.86
N LEU A 7 -17.29 -42.45 18.61
CA LEU A 7 -17.79 -43.18 17.46
C LEU A 7 -16.92 -44.43 17.32
N GLN A 8 -17.40 -45.59 17.76
CA GLN A 8 -16.66 -46.85 17.65
C GLN A 8 -17.24 -47.69 16.51
N ASN A 9 -16.36 -48.32 15.71
CA ASN A 9 -16.72 -49.47 14.89
C ASN A 9 -17.35 -50.52 15.80
N GLY A 10 -18.59 -50.91 15.52
CA GLY A 10 -19.19 -52.07 16.16
C GLY A 10 -18.37 -53.31 15.82
N GLN A 11 -17.45 -53.69 16.69
CA GLN A 11 -16.88 -55.04 16.67
C GLN A 11 -17.93 -56.00 17.22
N THR A 12 -18.85 -56.38 16.34
CA THR A 12 -19.54 -57.66 16.41
C THR A 12 -19.21 -58.40 15.12
N GLY A 13 -18.08 -59.11 15.14
CA GLY A 13 -17.86 -60.39 14.45
C GLY A 13 -18.20 -60.58 12.96
N GLU A 14 -18.58 -59.57 12.19
CA GLU A 14 -18.84 -59.72 10.75
C GLU A 14 -18.08 -58.66 9.95
N ASN A 15 -17.30 -59.16 8.99
CA ASN A 15 -16.62 -58.41 7.96
C ASN A 15 -17.64 -57.61 7.12
N THR A 16 -18.03 -56.42 7.57
CA THR A 16 -18.64 -55.43 6.69
C THR A 16 -17.57 -54.43 6.27
N ALA A 17 -16.96 -54.73 5.13
CA ALA A 17 -16.19 -53.78 4.34
C ALA A 17 -16.91 -52.42 4.24
N ASN A 18 -16.13 -51.34 4.26
CA ASN A 18 -16.51 -49.97 3.90
C ASN A 18 -17.64 -49.93 2.86
N LYS A 19 -18.87 -49.69 3.30
CA LYS A 19 -19.96 -49.27 2.41
C LYS A 19 -20.09 -47.75 2.57
N GLU A 20 -19.55 -47.03 1.60
CA GLU A 20 -19.71 -45.58 1.46
C GLU A 20 -21.20 -45.21 1.58
N GLY A 21 -21.53 -44.17 2.36
CA GLY A 21 -22.87 -43.58 2.40
C GLY A 21 -23.83 -44.07 3.50
N ARG A 22 -23.38 -44.77 4.55
CA ARG A 22 -24.23 -45.06 5.73
C ARG A 22 -23.87 -44.17 6.92
N ILE A 23 -24.88 -43.52 7.50
CA ILE A 23 -24.76 -42.83 8.79
C ILE A 23 -24.76 -43.91 9.88
N PHE A 24 -23.68 -44.00 10.65
CA PHE A 24 -23.61 -44.92 11.78
C PHE A 24 -24.54 -44.43 12.91
N PRO A 25 -25.37 -45.31 13.50
CA PRO A 25 -26.23 -44.91 14.60
C PRO A 25 -25.37 -44.45 15.80
N PRO A 26 -25.67 -43.29 16.40
CA PRO A 26 -24.89 -42.78 17.52
C PRO A 26 -25.04 -43.69 18.74
N TYR A 27 -23.93 -44.19 19.26
CA TYR A 27 -23.88 -44.92 20.53
C TYR A 27 -23.58 -43.93 21.67
N LEU A 28 -24.53 -43.82 22.61
CA LEU A 28 -24.45 -42.90 23.74
C LEU A 28 -24.20 -43.69 25.03
N GLN A 29 -23.02 -43.53 25.63
CA GLN A 29 -22.73 -44.08 26.95
C GLN A 29 -22.74 -42.95 27.99
N ILE A 30 -23.79 -42.94 28.82
CA ILE A 30 -24.00 -41.92 29.86
C ILE A 30 -23.51 -42.47 31.21
N LYS A 31 -22.55 -41.79 31.83
CA LYS A 31 -22.25 -41.95 33.26
C LYS A 31 -22.93 -40.83 34.02
N TYR A 32 -23.91 -41.16 34.84
CA TYR A 32 -24.61 -40.23 35.72
C TYR A 32 -24.31 -40.55 37.19
N LEU A 33 -24.36 -39.52 38.03
CA LEU A 33 -24.42 -39.68 39.48
C LEU A 33 -25.88 -39.92 39.88
N THR A 34 -26.13 -40.86 40.79
CA THR A 34 -27.43 -41.04 41.43
C THR A 34 -27.55 -40.09 42.61
N ALA A 35 -28.53 -39.17 42.57
CA ALA A 35 -28.95 -38.45 43.77
C ALA A 35 -29.68 -39.43 44.70
N LYS A 36 -29.53 -39.29 46.02
CA LYS A 36 -30.33 -40.09 46.95
C LYS A 36 -31.73 -39.52 47.02
N GLU A 37 -32.73 -40.35 47.31
CA GLU A 37 -34.12 -39.90 47.47
C GLU A 37 -34.26 -38.83 48.56
N GLU A 38 -33.35 -38.84 49.54
CA GLU A 38 -33.21 -37.87 50.63
C GLU A 38 -32.80 -36.45 50.17
N ASP A 39 -32.19 -36.32 48.99
CA ASP A 39 -31.72 -35.06 48.43
C ASP A 39 -32.82 -34.34 47.62
N ILE A 40 -33.99 -34.96 47.46
CA ILE A 40 -35.12 -34.43 46.70
C ILE A 40 -35.86 -33.40 47.55
N GLY A 41 -35.84 -32.12 47.15
CA GLY A 41 -36.54 -31.03 47.83
C GLY A 41 -35.72 -30.27 48.88
N THR A 42 -34.44 -30.61 49.06
CA THR A 42 -33.51 -29.94 50.01
C THR A 42 -32.88 -28.65 49.46
N GLY A 43 -33.22 -28.25 48.22
CA GLY A 43 -32.69 -27.04 47.59
C GLY A 43 -31.25 -27.16 47.09
N ILE A 44 -30.71 -28.38 46.97
CA ILE A 44 -29.40 -28.61 46.37
C ILE A 44 -29.46 -28.32 44.87
N GLU A 45 -28.85 -27.21 44.46
CA GLU A 45 -28.63 -26.89 43.05
C GLU A 45 -27.47 -27.75 42.50
N VAL A 46 -27.76 -28.55 41.48
CA VAL A 46 -26.75 -29.39 40.82
C VAL A 46 -26.35 -28.71 39.51
N ASP A 47 -25.13 -28.16 39.48
CA ASP A 47 -24.55 -27.60 38.27
C ASP A 47 -24.24 -28.70 37.25
N PHE A 48 -25.06 -28.79 36.20
CA PHE A 48 -24.87 -29.71 35.09
C PHE A 48 -24.48 -28.97 33.82
N SER A 49 -23.40 -29.42 33.16
CA SER A 49 -23.02 -28.96 31.82
C SER A 49 -22.81 -30.15 30.89
N PHE A 50 -23.36 -30.03 29.68
CA PHE A 50 -23.27 -31.03 28.62
C PHE A 50 -22.67 -30.38 27.38
N SER A 51 -21.64 -31.01 26.81
CA SER A 51 -21.01 -30.57 25.57
C SER A 51 -20.83 -31.76 24.65
N THR A 52 -21.20 -31.59 23.38
CA THR A 52 -20.98 -32.56 22.32
C THR A 52 -20.07 -31.92 21.28
N VAL A 53 -18.93 -32.56 21.03
CA VAL A 53 -17.98 -32.13 20.00
C VAL A 53 -18.02 -33.17 18.89
N TYR A 54 -18.46 -32.75 17.72
CA TYR A 54 -18.38 -33.55 16.52
C TYR A 54 -17.00 -33.34 15.89
N THR A 55 -16.37 -34.42 15.45
CA THR A 55 -15.08 -34.37 14.75
C THR A 55 -15.16 -35.15 13.46
N MET A 56 -14.44 -34.69 12.45
CA MET A 56 -14.29 -35.40 11.18
C MET A 56 -12.80 -35.42 10.79
N PRO A 57 -12.30 -36.50 10.17
CA PRO A 57 -10.96 -36.48 9.59
C PRO A 57 -10.88 -35.39 8.50
N GLN A 58 -9.95 -34.44 8.66
CA GLN A 58 -9.69 -33.37 7.69
C GLN A 58 -8.30 -33.46 7.07
N GLU A 59 -7.64 -34.62 7.15
CA GLU A 59 -6.26 -34.82 6.69
C GLU A 59 -6.06 -34.41 5.23
N LYS A 60 -6.96 -34.85 4.34
CA LYS A 60 -6.92 -34.46 2.93
C LYS A 60 -7.05 -32.95 2.74
N PHE A 61 -7.97 -32.31 3.46
CA PHE A 61 -8.15 -30.86 3.38
C PHE A 61 -6.90 -30.11 3.87
N SER A 62 -6.34 -30.53 5.00
CA SER A 62 -5.09 -29.95 5.53
C SER A 62 -3.91 -30.17 4.57
N GLN A 63 -3.85 -31.32 3.90
CA GLN A 63 -2.85 -31.61 2.87
C GLN A 63 -3.04 -30.69 1.66
N ASP A 64 -4.27 -30.52 1.16
CA ASP A 64 -4.58 -29.65 0.03
C ASP A 64 -4.24 -28.18 0.33
N VAL A 65 -4.56 -27.69 1.54
CA VAL A 65 -4.14 -26.37 2.01
C VAL A 65 -2.62 -26.27 2.09
N GLY A 66 -1.93 -27.30 2.61
CA GLY A 66 -0.47 -27.35 2.65
C GLY A 66 0.18 -27.29 1.27
N ILE A 67 -0.39 -28.00 0.28
CA ILE A 67 0.06 -27.94 -1.12
C ILE A 67 -0.16 -26.54 -1.69
N ALA A 68 -1.33 -25.93 -1.47
CA ALA A 68 -1.59 -24.56 -1.91
C ALA A 68 -0.60 -23.56 -1.30
N MET A 69 -0.33 -23.67 0.00
CA MET A 69 0.69 -22.85 0.69
C MET A 69 2.08 -23.02 0.06
N ALA A 70 2.48 -24.23 -0.28
CA ALA A 70 3.76 -24.48 -0.94
C ALA A 70 3.82 -23.85 -2.34
N VAL A 71 2.77 -24.03 -3.16
CA VAL A 71 2.71 -23.46 -4.52
C VAL A 71 2.74 -21.94 -4.49
N PHE A 72 1.87 -21.31 -3.70
CA PHE A 72 1.85 -19.85 -3.57
C PHE A 72 3.12 -19.31 -2.89
N GLY A 73 3.74 -20.08 -1.98
CA GLY A 73 5.03 -19.75 -1.37
C GLY A 73 6.17 -19.72 -2.38
N VAL A 74 6.24 -20.69 -3.30
CA VAL A 74 7.23 -20.70 -4.40
C VAL A 74 6.98 -19.52 -5.34
N MET A 75 5.72 -19.26 -5.72
CA MET A 75 5.39 -18.10 -6.55
C MET A 75 5.77 -16.78 -5.86
N ALA A 76 5.54 -16.66 -4.56
CA ALA A 76 5.93 -15.50 -3.76
C ALA A 76 7.46 -15.31 -3.74
N ALA A 77 8.23 -16.39 -3.62
CA ALA A 77 9.69 -16.32 -3.68
C ALA A 77 10.19 -15.87 -5.06
N ILE A 78 9.61 -16.39 -6.15
CA ILE A 78 9.92 -15.96 -7.52
C ILE A 78 9.59 -14.47 -7.69
N TRP A 79 8.43 -14.03 -7.21
CA TRP A 79 8.06 -12.61 -7.25
C TRP A 79 9.01 -11.73 -6.44
N GLY A 80 9.43 -12.19 -5.25
CA GLY A 80 10.46 -11.55 -4.44
C GLY A 80 11.80 -11.42 -5.19
N LEU A 81 12.20 -12.44 -5.93
CA LEU A 81 13.41 -12.41 -6.78
C LEU A 81 13.28 -11.37 -7.90
N VAL A 82 12.16 -11.34 -8.62
CA VAL A 82 11.92 -10.36 -9.69
C VAL A 82 11.98 -8.93 -9.16
N ARG A 83 11.30 -8.65 -8.04
CA ARG A 83 11.32 -7.33 -7.38
C ARG A 83 12.72 -6.93 -6.93
N THR A 84 13.47 -7.87 -6.37
CA THR A 84 14.85 -7.62 -5.93
C THR A 84 15.76 -7.35 -7.11
N TRP A 85 15.62 -8.10 -8.20
CA TRP A 85 16.39 -7.91 -9.42
C TRP A 85 16.10 -6.55 -10.06
N SER A 86 14.83 -6.16 -10.13
CA SER A 86 14.42 -4.81 -10.58
C SER A 86 15.05 -3.72 -9.70
N TRP A 87 14.93 -3.82 -8.38
CA TRP A 87 15.56 -2.87 -7.44
C TRP A 87 17.10 -2.83 -7.57
N TYR A 88 17.74 -3.99 -7.72
CA TYR A 88 19.19 -4.11 -7.87
C TYR A 88 19.67 -3.35 -9.10
N LYS A 89 18.99 -3.52 -10.23
CA LYS A 89 19.28 -2.83 -11.48
C LYS A 89 19.04 -1.32 -11.37
N ARG A 90 17.89 -0.93 -10.82
CA ARG A 90 17.49 0.47 -10.57
C ARG A 90 18.44 1.22 -9.63
N THR A 91 19.18 0.50 -8.79
CA THR A 91 20.21 1.07 -7.91
C THR A 91 21.58 1.17 -8.61
N GLY A 92 21.79 0.47 -9.73
CA GLY A 92 23.05 0.49 -10.47
C GLY A 92 24.20 -0.23 -9.76
N ARG A 93 23.91 -1.23 -8.93
CA ARG A 93 24.93 -2.00 -8.22
C ARG A 93 25.62 -2.99 -9.16
N VAL A 94 26.89 -3.29 -8.88
CA VAL A 94 27.73 -4.16 -9.73
C VAL A 94 27.94 -5.56 -9.12
N GLY A 95 27.69 -5.74 -7.82
CA GLY A 95 27.81 -7.03 -7.13
C GLY A 95 26.68 -7.26 -6.12
N ILE A 96 26.38 -8.54 -5.84
CA ILE A 96 25.40 -8.93 -4.82
C ILE A 96 26.06 -8.74 -3.45
N ASP A 97 25.54 -7.79 -2.69
CA ASP A 97 26.00 -7.49 -1.34
C ASP A 97 24.98 -7.94 -0.29
N PHE A 98 25.35 -7.86 0.99
CA PHE A 98 24.48 -8.22 2.10
C PHE A 98 23.15 -7.43 2.09
N LEU A 99 23.17 -6.17 1.65
CA LEU A 99 21.95 -5.37 1.51
C LEU A 99 21.01 -5.94 0.43
N THR A 100 21.55 -6.45 -0.68
CA THR A 100 20.74 -7.11 -1.71
C THR A 100 20.03 -8.35 -1.14
N LEU A 101 20.70 -9.12 -0.28
CA LEU A 101 20.09 -10.24 0.42
C LEU A 101 18.98 -9.79 1.39
N ILE A 102 19.20 -8.72 2.15
CA ILE A 102 18.17 -8.13 3.02
C ILE A 102 16.95 -7.70 2.19
N LYS A 103 17.17 -7.02 1.06
CA LYS A 103 16.09 -6.58 0.16
C LYS A 103 15.30 -7.77 -0.38
N PHE A 104 15.97 -8.86 -0.75
CA PHE A 104 15.31 -10.09 -1.14
C PHE A 104 14.39 -10.65 -0.04
N VAL A 105 14.88 -10.70 1.19
CA VAL A 105 14.08 -11.17 2.34
C VAL A 105 12.86 -10.26 2.53
N LEU A 106 13.04 -8.94 2.53
CA LEU A 106 11.94 -7.98 2.74
C LEU A 106 10.87 -8.07 1.64
N TYR A 107 11.27 -8.08 0.37
CA TYR A 107 10.31 -8.26 -0.74
C TYR A 107 9.61 -9.61 -0.69
N SER A 108 10.32 -10.68 -0.31
CA SER A 108 9.73 -12.01 -0.15
C SER A 108 8.74 -12.07 1.01
N MET A 109 9.02 -11.39 2.13
CA MET A 109 8.10 -11.33 3.27
C MET A 109 6.73 -10.74 2.87
N GLY A 110 6.72 -9.64 2.12
CA GLY A 110 5.48 -9.05 1.61
C GLY A 110 4.70 -9.98 0.67
N ALA A 111 5.41 -10.66 -0.23
CA ALA A 111 4.82 -11.62 -1.17
C ALA A 111 4.28 -12.88 -0.45
N VAL A 112 5.02 -13.41 0.52
CA VAL A 112 4.60 -14.57 1.34
C VAL A 112 3.42 -14.20 2.23
N GLY A 113 3.37 -12.99 2.78
CA GLY A 113 2.21 -12.49 3.52
C GLY A 113 0.94 -12.47 2.66
N ASN A 114 1.04 -12.02 1.39
CA ASN A 114 -0.06 -12.10 0.42
C ASN A 114 -0.47 -13.54 0.14
N ALA A 115 0.49 -14.44 -0.10
CA ALA A 115 0.23 -15.85 -0.34
C ALA A 115 -0.54 -16.51 0.82
N PHE A 116 -0.09 -16.27 2.05
CA PHE A 116 -0.74 -16.81 3.25
C PHE A 116 -2.15 -16.26 3.38
N PHE A 117 -2.34 -14.96 3.19
CA PHE A 117 -3.67 -14.36 3.22
C PHE A 117 -4.63 -14.99 2.20
N VAL A 118 -4.21 -15.10 0.92
CA VAL A 118 -5.05 -15.64 -0.15
C VAL A 118 -5.45 -17.09 0.11
N VAL A 119 -4.50 -17.94 0.49
CA VAL A 119 -4.77 -19.36 0.75
C VAL A 119 -5.67 -19.53 1.96
N MET A 120 -5.39 -18.83 3.07
CA MET A 120 -6.21 -18.94 4.28
C MET A 120 -7.61 -18.36 4.08
N MET A 121 -7.74 -17.26 3.33
CA MET A 121 -9.04 -16.69 2.95
C MET A 121 -9.84 -17.68 2.11
N GLY A 122 -9.23 -18.26 1.07
CA GLY A 122 -9.89 -19.26 0.22
C GLY A 122 -10.34 -20.49 1.00
N ALA A 123 -9.48 -21.00 1.89
CA ALA A 123 -9.78 -22.14 2.75
C ALA A 123 -10.93 -21.82 3.74
N ALA A 124 -10.91 -20.65 4.38
CA ALA A 124 -11.96 -20.24 5.31
C ALA A 124 -13.29 -19.98 4.60
N PHE A 125 -13.26 -19.36 3.41
CA PHE A 125 -14.43 -19.11 2.59
C PHE A 125 -15.06 -20.40 2.06
N TRP A 126 -14.24 -21.37 1.63
CA TRP A 126 -14.72 -22.70 1.25
C TRP A 126 -15.51 -23.35 2.39
N PHE A 127 -14.95 -23.34 3.60
CA PHE A 127 -15.64 -23.87 4.76
C PHE A 127 -16.94 -23.12 5.06
N LEU A 128 -16.94 -21.79 5.03
CA LEU A 128 -18.16 -20.99 5.23
C LEU A 128 -19.25 -21.40 4.23
N LEU A 129 -18.93 -21.49 2.94
CA LEU A 129 -19.90 -21.76 1.89
C LEU A 129 -20.48 -23.19 2.02
N PHE A 130 -19.61 -24.20 2.07
CA PHE A 130 -20.05 -25.59 2.06
C PHE A 130 -20.64 -26.04 3.39
N PHE A 131 -20.16 -25.53 4.53
CA PHE A 131 -20.74 -25.85 5.83
C PHE A 131 -22.13 -25.21 6.01
N LYS A 132 -22.30 -23.95 5.59
CA LYS A 132 -23.57 -23.22 5.78
C LYS A 132 -24.64 -23.59 4.76
N ASN A 133 -24.25 -24.11 3.60
CA ASN A 133 -25.17 -24.53 2.55
C ASN A 133 -25.30 -26.06 2.42
N GLN A 134 -25.03 -26.80 3.50
CA GLN A 134 -25.16 -28.26 3.49
C GLN A 134 -26.63 -28.68 3.70
N GLY A 135 -27.19 -29.42 2.74
CA GLY A 135 -28.51 -30.07 2.89
C GLY A 135 -28.44 -31.39 3.66
N ILE A 136 -27.27 -32.01 3.71
CA ILE A 136 -26.94 -33.23 4.46
C ILE A 136 -25.66 -32.94 5.23
N ALA A 137 -25.56 -33.37 6.49
CA ALA A 137 -24.38 -33.14 7.34
C ALA A 137 -23.13 -33.86 6.80
N LEU A 138 -22.40 -33.17 5.92
CA LEU A 138 -21.15 -33.64 5.30
C LEU A 138 -19.92 -32.99 5.96
N LEU A 139 -20.08 -31.75 6.45
CA LEU A 139 -19.02 -30.99 7.09
C LEU A 139 -19.40 -30.65 8.53
N VAL A 140 -18.39 -30.70 9.39
CA VAL A 140 -18.49 -30.33 10.80
C VAL A 140 -17.63 -29.08 11.05
N PRO A 141 -18.03 -28.16 11.95
CA PRO A 141 -17.19 -27.01 12.30
C PRO A 141 -15.82 -27.45 12.79
N GLN A 142 -14.81 -26.62 12.56
CA GLN A 142 -13.45 -26.89 12.98
C GLN A 142 -13.35 -27.02 14.50
N THR A 143 -12.48 -27.92 14.94
CA THR A 143 -12.11 -28.02 16.36
C THR A 143 -11.29 -26.80 16.78
N ARG A 144 -11.20 -26.56 18.09
CA ARG A 144 -10.44 -25.41 18.60
C ARG A 144 -8.96 -25.44 18.19
N GLU A 145 -8.37 -26.62 18.11
CA GLU A 145 -6.99 -26.80 17.67
C GLU A 145 -6.83 -26.41 16.19
N GLN A 146 -7.76 -26.82 15.33
CA GLN A 146 -7.77 -26.44 13.92
C GLN A 146 -7.98 -24.93 13.74
N GLU A 147 -8.88 -24.32 14.51
CA GLU A 147 -9.06 -22.85 14.50
C GLU A 147 -7.78 -22.12 14.91
N ASN A 148 -7.06 -22.62 15.92
CA ASN A 148 -5.80 -22.02 16.36
C ASN A 148 -4.74 -22.03 15.25
N ILE A 149 -4.67 -23.10 14.44
CA ILE A 149 -3.78 -23.16 13.28
C ILE A 149 -4.12 -22.03 12.29
N TYR A 150 -5.41 -21.80 12.01
CA TYR A 150 -5.84 -20.69 11.16
C TYR A 150 -5.41 -19.33 11.72
N VAL A 151 -5.64 -19.10 13.01
CA VAL A 151 -5.26 -17.85 13.68
C VAL A 151 -3.75 -17.62 13.59
N ILE A 152 -2.93 -18.67 13.77
CA ILE A 152 -1.47 -18.58 13.64
C ILE A 152 -1.08 -18.13 12.23
N TYR A 153 -1.59 -18.77 11.16
CA TYR A 153 -1.25 -18.39 9.79
C TYR A 153 -1.67 -16.96 9.45
N ILE A 154 -2.85 -16.53 9.87
CA ILE A 154 -3.34 -15.15 9.66
C ILE A 154 -2.48 -14.15 10.45
N SER A 155 -2.07 -14.52 11.66
CA SER A 155 -1.18 -13.68 12.50
C SER A 155 0.21 -13.54 11.89
N VAL A 156 0.75 -14.62 11.31
CA VAL A 156 2.01 -14.58 10.55
C VAL A 156 1.84 -13.73 9.29
N ALA A 157 0.74 -13.89 8.54
CA ALA A 157 0.47 -13.06 7.37
C ALA A 157 0.42 -11.57 7.73
N PHE A 158 -0.26 -11.23 8.84
CA PHE A 158 -0.31 -9.86 9.36
C PHE A 158 1.08 -9.35 9.77
N ALA A 159 1.87 -10.13 10.51
CA ALA A 159 3.22 -9.74 10.92
C ALA A 159 4.14 -9.48 9.71
N LEU A 160 4.08 -10.35 8.69
CA LEU A 160 4.81 -10.16 7.43
C LEU A 160 4.35 -8.88 6.70
N LYS A 161 3.05 -8.56 6.76
CA LYS A 161 2.50 -7.33 6.18
C LYS A 161 2.84 -6.06 6.95
N VAL A 162 3.03 -6.13 8.26
CA VAL A 162 3.61 -5.04 9.03
C VAL A 162 5.03 -4.74 8.54
N ILE A 163 5.85 -5.77 8.31
CA ILE A 163 7.22 -5.60 7.81
C ILE A 163 7.21 -5.00 6.39
N ASP A 164 6.33 -5.51 5.52
CA ASP A 164 6.13 -5.00 4.14
C ASP A 164 5.74 -3.51 4.15
N LEU A 165 4.78 -3.13 5.01
CA LEU A 165 4.35 -1.74 5.17
C LEU A 165 5.49 -0.83 5.66
N ILE A 166 6.26 -1.27 6.65
CA ILE A 166 7.43 -0.53 7.15
C ILE A 166 8.48 -0.37 6.05
N HIS A 167 8.76 -1.44 5.29
CA HIS A 167 9.72 -1.38 4.18
C HIS A 167 9.26 -0.40 3.10
N MET A 168 7.98 -0.45 2.68
CA MET A 168 7.38 0.51 1.75
C MET A 168 7.53 1.94 2.27
N PHE A 169 7.21 2.17 3.55
CA PHE A 169 7.30 3.48 4.17
C PHE A 169 8.72 4.06 4.18
N ILE A 170 9.73 3.22 4.47
CA ILE A 170 11.14 3.60 4.42
C ILE A 170 11.54 3.97 2.99
N MET A 171 11.13 3.19 1.99
CA MET A 171 11.40 3.52 0.58
C MET A 171 10.77 4.87 0.21
N HIS A 172 9.52 5.12 0.57
CA HIS A 172 8.82 6.36 0.25
C HIS A 172 9.36 7.60 0.99
N SER A 173 9.90 7.39 2.18
CA SER A 173 10.48 8.48 2.99
C SER A 173 11.92 8.83 2.62
N THR A 174 12.54 8.07 1.71
CA THR A 174 13.95 8.26 1.30
C THR A 174 14.10 8.72 -0.15
N ILE A 175 12.98 9.02 -0.83
CA ILE A 175 12.95 9.48 -2.22
C ILE A 175 13.66 10.83 -2.35
N ASP A 176 14.43 11.00 -3.42
CA ASP A 176 14.95 12.31 -3.78
C ASP A 176 13.97 12.98 -4.73
N ILE A 177 13.45 14.15 -4.37
CA ILE A 177 12.56 14.94 -5.22
C ILE A 177 13.14 16.32 -5.41
N PHE A 178 13.13 16.80 -6.66
CA PHE A 178 13.59 18.13 -7.03
C PHE A 178 12.57 18.80 -7.94
N LEU A 179 12.36 20.10 -7.74
CA LEU A 179 11.44 20.93 -8.53
C LEU A 179 12.28 21.81 -9.47
N ILE A 180 12.10 21.62 -10.77
CA ILE A 180 12.81 22.36 -11.81
C ILE A 180 11.96 23.55 -12.19
N ASP A 181 12.41 24.76 -11.88
CA ASP A 181 11.73 26.00 -12.28
C ASP A 181 12.26 26.46 -13.64
N TRP A 182 11.37 26.54 -14.64
CA TRP A 182 11.70 26.92 -16.00
C TRP A 182 11.57 28.42 -16.28
N GLU A 183 11.09 29.21 -15.31
CA GLU A 183 10.92 30.64 -15.49
C GLU A 183 12.28 31.35 -15.55
N ARG A 184 12.36 32.35 -16.43
CA ARG A 184 13.56 33.15 -16.64
C ARG A 184 13.41 34.54 -16.02
N PRO A 185 14.51 35.18 -15.60
CA PRO A 185 14.52 36.58 -15.22
C PRO A 185 13.83 37.47 -16.26
N LYS A 186 12.92 38.34 -15.83
CA LYS A 186 12.05 39.14 -16.73
C LYS A 186 12.70 40.42 -17.25
N GLY A 187 13.87 40.78 -16.75
CA GLY A 187 14.59 41.97 -17.17
C GLY A 187 15.92 42.12 -16.46
N MET A 188 16.64 43.14 -16.88
CA MET A 188 17.85 43.58 -16.21
C MET A 188 17.62 44.97 -15.61
N THR A 189 17.88 45.10 -14.32
CA THR A 189 17.73 46.36 -13.59
C THR A 189 19.11 46.97 -13.40
N LYS A 190 19.29 48.22 -13.85
CA LYS A 190 20.51 48.99 -13.55
C LYS A 190 20.48 49.41 -12.08
N LYS A 191 21.38 48.86 -11.29
CA LYS A 191 21.75 49.34 -9.96
C LYS A 191 23.08 50.10 -10.03
N GLU A 192 23.42 50.87 -9.00
CA GLU A 192 24.66 51.67 -8.95
C GLU A 192 25.93 50.83 -9.13
N GLU A 193 25.89 49.54 -8.78
CA GLU A 193 27.00 48.58 -8.90
C GLU A 193 27.00 47.77 -10.22
N GLY A 194 26.04 48.01 -11.12
CA GLY A 194 25.96 47.33 -12.42
C GLY A 194 24.55 46.90 -12.84
N VAL A 195 24.48 46.17 -13.94
CA VAL A 195 23.25 45.62 -14.50
C VAL A 195 22.99 44.26 -13.83
N VAL A 196 21.94 44.16 -13.01
CA VAL A 196 21.58 42.95 -12.26
C VAL A 196 20.29 42.36 -12.82
N GLU A 197 20.27 41.06 -13.09
CA GLU A 197 19.04 40.36 -13.51
C GLU A 197 17.98 40.38 -12.40
N GLU A 198 16.72 40.58 -12.77
CA GLU A 198 15.62 40.52 -11.82
C GLU A 198 15.41 39.10 -11.29
N PRO A 199 15.28 38.91 -9.97
CA PRO A 199 15.10 37.58 -9.40
C PRO A 199 13.77 36.97 -9.82
N VAL A 200 13.78 35.66 -10.05
CA VAL A 200 12.59 34.87 -10.36
C VAL A 200 11.77 34.64 -9.08
N SER A 201 10.44 34.75 -9.19
CA SER A 201 9.53 34.44 -8.08
C SER A 201 9.57 32.96 -7.71
N ILE A 202 9.75 32.66 -6.43
CA ILE A 202 9.76 31.28 -5.91
C ILE A 202 8.36 30.70 -5.63
N TRP A 203 7.32 31.54 -5.61
CA TRP A 203 5.97 31.16 -5.15
C TRP A 203 5.36 29.99 -5.93
N ARG A 204 5.65 29.85 -7.23
CA ARG A 204 5.19 28.72 -8.04
C ARG A 204 5.78 27.40 -7.55
N THR A 205 7.07 27.40 -7.21
CA THR A 205 7.75 26.23 -6.66
C THR A 205 7.16 25.85 -5.30
N TYR A 206 6.85 26.82 -4.43
CA TYR A 206 6.16 26.55 -3.17
C TYR A 206 4.75 26.01 -3.36
N PHE A 207 4.01 26.54 -4.34
CA PHE A 207 2.67 26.06 -4.64
C PHE A 207 2.69 24.60 -5.12
N VAL A 208 3.58 24.25 -6.07
CA VAL A 208 3.75 22.87 -6.52
C VAL A 208 4.24 21.96 -5.40
N ALA A 209 5.15 22.43 -4.53
CA ALA A 209 5.59 21.66 -3.37
C ALA A 209 4.46 21.39 -2.37
N ASN A 210 3.58 22.38 -2.13
CA ASN A 210 2.43 22.22 -1.25
C ASN A 210 1.45 21.17 -1.80
N GLU A 211 1.10 21.29 -3.08
CA GLU A 211 0.18 20.36 -3.74
C GLU A 211 0.76 18.94 -3.79
N TRP A 212 2.07 18.79 -3.95
CA TRP A 212 2.74 17.49 -3.78
C TRP A 212 2.59 16.93 -2.36
N ASN A 213 2.73 17.79 -1.33
CA ASN A 213 2.56 17.40 0.07
C ASN A 213 1.14 16.89 0.34
N GLU A 214 0.12 17.51 -0.26
CA GLU A 214 -1.27 17.11 -0.10
C GLU A 214 -1.57 15.75 -0.76
N ILE A 215 -1.09 15.51 -1.99
CA ILE A 215 -1.37 14.25 -2.71
C ILE A 215 -0.61 13.03 -2.15
N GLN A 216 0.46 13.24 -1.36
CA GLN A 216 1.35 12.14 -0.92
C GLN A 216 0.65 11.04 -0.11
N THR A 217 -0.39 11.42 0.63
CA THR A 217 -1.18 10.51 1.49
C THR A 217 -2.55 10.19 0.90
N PHE A 218 -2.85 10.70 -0.29
CA PHE A 218 -4.13 10.47 -0.94
C PHE A 218 -4.32 8.98 -1.25
N ARG A 219 -5.43 8.41 -0.77
CA ARG A 219 -5.82 7.00 -0.96
C ARG A 219 -6.84 6.93 -2.09
N LYS A 220 -6.79 5.87 -2.90
CA LYS A 220 -7.71 5.69 -4.02
C LYS A 220 -9.14 5.36 -3.56
N ILE A 221 -9.28 4.72 -2.39
CA ILE A 221 -10.58 4.43 -1.78
C ILE A 221 -10.80 5.30 -0.55
N ASN A 222 -12.06 5.54 -0.19
CA ASN A 222 -12.40 6.21 1.05
C ASN A 222 -12.35 5.21 2.22
N THR A 223 -11.33 5.33 3.07
CA THR A 223 -11.08 4.43 4.20
C THR A 223 -12.16 4.54 5.29
N ILE A 224 -12.72 5.73 5.50
CA ILE A 224 -13.80 5.95 6.47
C ILE A 224 -15.06 5.22 6.02
N PHE A 225 -15.47 5.45 4.76
CA PHE A 225 -16.63 4.77 4.19
C PHE A 225 -16.43 3.25 4.14
N GLN A 226 -15.22 2.78 3.81
CA GLN A 226 -14.86 1.35 3.84
C GLN A 226 -15.16 0.74 5.21
N ILE A 227 -14.63 1.33 6.29
CA ILE A 227 -14.79 0.80 7.65
C ILE A 227 -16.25 0.89 8.09
N MET A 228 -16.91 2.03 7.86
CA MET A 228 -18.32 2.22 8.22
C MET A 228 -19.24 1.22 7.53
N MET A 229 -19.07 1.03 6.21
CA MET A 229 -19.89 0.10 5.44
C MET A 229 -19.65 -1.35 5.84
N VAL A 230 -18.40 -1.74 6.12
CA VAL A 230 -18.07 -3.09 6.60
C VAL A 230 -18.68 -3.35 7.97
N VAL A 231 -18.55 -2.42 8.93
CA VAL A 231 -19.16 -2.56 10.26
C VAL A 231 -20.69 -2.56 10.18
N PHE A 232 -21.28 -1.73 9.32
CA PHE A 232 -22.72 -1.72 9.07
C PHE A 232 -23.21 -3.09 8.57
N LEU A 233 -22.57 -3.66 7.55
CA LEU A 233 -22.95 -4.97 7.00
C LEU A 233 -22.74 -6.11 8.01
N LEU A 234 -21.61 -6.11 8.73
CA LEU A 234 -21.29 -7.18 9.66
C LEU A 234 -22.16 -7.14 10.92
N HIS A 235 -22.30 -5.96 11.55
CA HIS A 235 -22.94 -5.82 12.85
C HIS A 235 -24.40 -5.37 12.75
N VAL A 236 -24.71 -4.31 11.99
CA VAL A 236 -26.06 -3.72 11.95
C VAL A 236 -27.02 -4.57 11.11
N VAL A 237 -26.60 -5.01 9.92
CA VAL A 237 -27.36 -5.96 9.10
C VAL A 237 -27.35 -7.36 9.73
N GLY A 238 -26.32 -7.66 10.53
CA GLY A 238 -26.21 -8.91 11.28
C GLY A 238 -25.53 -10.05 10.53
N PHE A 239 -24.69 -9.77 9.52
CA PHE A 239 -23.93 -10.82 8.83
C PHE A 239 -22.99 -11.59 9.77
N GLU A 240 -22.58 -11.00 10.90
CA GLU A 240 -21.82 -11.71 11.94
C GLU A 240 -22.51 -12.97 12.44
N ASN A 241 -23.84 -13.05 12.38
CA ASN A 241 -24.62 -14.21 12.82
C ASN A 241 -24.44 -15.43 11.91
N TYR A 242 -23.96 -15.25 10.67
CA TYR A 242 -23.53 -16.36 9.83
C TYR A 242 -22.24 -17.02 10.35
N ALA A 243 -21.50 -16.38 11.26
CA ALA A 243 -20.25 -16.93 11.79
C ALA A 243 -20.44 -17.95 12.93
N THR A 244 -21.68 -18.24 13.33
CA THR A 244 -21.97 -19.23 14.39
C THR A 244 -21.57 -20.64 13.98
N ARG A 245 -21.36 -21.54 14.94
CA ARG A 245 -21.10 -22.97 14.64
C ARG A 245 -22.34 -23.74 14.17
N ASP A 246 -23.50 -23.11 14.12
CA ASP A 246 -24.73 -23.73 13.64
C ASP A 246 -24.75 -23.86 12.12
N ALA A 247 -25.26 -24.97 11.59
CA ALA A 247 -25.45 -25.14 10.14
C ALA A 247 -26.53 -24.20 9.61
N TYR A 248 -27.59 -23.95 10.39
CA TYR A 248 -28.65 -23.02 10.02
C TYR A 248 -28.21 -21.58 10.21
N SER A 249 -28.22 -20.85 9.11
CA SER A 249 -27.89 -19.43 9.11
C SER A 249 -29.14 -18.59 9.37
N ARG A 250 -29.03 -17.64 10.30
CA ARG A 250 -30.07 -16.65 10.57
C ARG A 250 -29.45 -15.27 10.66
N LEU A 251 -30.08 -14.28 10.02
CA LEU A 251 -29.65 -12.88 10.10
C LEU A 251 -29.93 -12.28 11.48
N HIS A 252 -31.07 -12.64 12.08
CA HIS A 252 -31.49 -12.15 13.39
C HIS A 252 -31.86 -13.33 14.30
N PHE A 253 -31.49 -13.22 15.57
CA PHE A 253 -31.92 -14.12 16.63
C PHE A 253 -32.95 -13.39 17.51
N SER A 254 -34.06 -14.03 17.86
CA SER A 254 -34.91 -13.62 18.98
C SER A 254 -34.27 -14.12 20.28
N ASP A 255 -34.63 -13.52 21.42
CA ASP A 255 -34.13 -13.92 22.74
C ASP A 255 -34.44 -15.38 23.10
N THR A 256 -35.42 -15.98 22.43
CA THR A 256 -35.83 -17.37 22.57
C THR A 256 -35.06 -18.35 21.68
N ASN A 257 -34.31 -17.85 20.69
CA ASN A 257 -33.57 -18.71 19.78
C ASN A 257 -32.25 -19.15 20.40
N TYR A 258 -31.95 -20.44 20.25
CA TYR A 258 -30.60 -20.96 20.51
C TYR A 258 -29.57 -20.25 19.62
N ARG A 259 -28.44 -19.85 20.21
CA ARG A 259 -27.30 -19.23 19.53
C ARG A 259 -26.04 -20.02 19.83
N ALA A 260 -25.52 -20.77 18.85
CA ALA A 260 -24.23 -21.40 19.01
C ALA A 260 -23.10 -20.37 19.12
N PRO A 261 -21.99 -20.72 19.81
CA PRO A 261 -20.80 -19.89 19.84
C PRO A 261 -20.23 -19.69 18.43
N TYR A 262 -19.53 -18.57 18.24
CA TYR A 262 -18.87 -18.26 16.99
C TYR A 262 -17.71 -19.21 16.68
N SER A 263 -17.53 -19.52 15.40
CA SER A 263 -16.28 -20.10 14.88
C SER A 263 -15.34 -19.00 14.42
N LEU A 264 -14.09 -19.07 14.83
CA LEU A 264 -13.06 -18.11 14.41
C LEU A 264 -12.82 -18.15 12.89
N VAL A 265 -12.90 -19.34 12.28
CA VAL A 265 -12.70 -19.50 10.83
C VAL A 265 -13.83 -18.83 10.05
N PHE A 266 -15.08 -18.99 10.48
CA PHE A 266 -16.21 -18.33 9.84
C PHE A 266 -16.22 -16.82 10.06
N ARG A 267 -15.83 -16.35 11.26
CA ARG A 267 -15.67 -14.91 11.52
C ARG A 267 -14.65 -14.28 10.59
N PHE A 268 -13.47 -14.89 10.46
CA PHE A 268 -12.46 -14.45 9.50
C PHE A 268 -12.96 -14.49 8.06
N ALA A 269 -13.61 -15.58 7.64
CA ALA A 269 -14.14 -15.71 6.29
C ALA A 269 -15.13 -14.59 5.96
N LEU A 270 -16.08 -14.32 6.85
CA LEU A 270 -17.08 -13.26 6.67
C LEU A 270 -16.44 -11.88 6.72
N GLY A 271 -15.60 -11.61 7.72
CA GLY A 271 -14.89 -10.35 7.88
C GLY A 271 -14.05 -10.00 6.65
N ALA A 272 -13.17 -10.91 6.23
CA ALA A 272 -12.33 -10.73 5.06
C ALA A 272 -13.14 -10.61 3.75
N THR A 273 -14.20 -11.41 3.58
CA THR A 273 -15.03 -11.37 2.36
C THR A 273 -15.82 -10.06 2.25
N VAL A 274 -16.49 -9.63 3.33
CA VAL A 274 -17.25 -8.38 3.32
C VAL A 274 -16.32 -7.18 3.13
N TYR A 275 -15.15 -7.20 3.79
CA TYR A 275 -14.14 -6.15 3.61
C TYR A 275 -13.64 -6.10 2.15
N LEU A 276 -13.26 -7.24 1.58
CA LEU A 276 -12.78 -7.32 0.20
C LEU A 276 -13.84 -6.88 -0.81
N LEU A 277 -15.08 -7.37 -0.70
CA LEU A 277 -16.16 -7.03 -1.63
C LEU A 277 -16.51 -5.54 -1.58
N THR A 278 -16.58 -4.96 -0.37
CA THR A 278 -16.81 -3.51 -0.21
C THR A 278 -15.68 -2.71 -0.88
N GLY A 279 -14.43 -3.15 -0.70
CA GLY A 279 -13.26 -2.50 -1.32
C GLY A 279 -13.26 -2.62 -2.84
N ILE A 280 -13.62 -3.78 -3.40
CA ILE A 280 -13.74 -3.98 -4.85
C ILE A 280 -14.82 -3.08 -5.45
N VAL A 281 -16.00 -3.00 -4.80
CA VAL A 281 -17.09 -2.12 -5.26
C VAL A 281 -16.64 -0.66 -5.25
N GLN A 282 -15.97 -0.22 -4.18
CA GLN A 282 -15.38 1.12 -4.14
C GLN A 282 -14.35 1.34 -5.24
N TRP A 283 -13.42 0.41 -5.43
CA TRP A 283 -12.39 0.54 -6.46
C TRP A 283 -12.97 0.62 -7.87
N ILE A 284 -14.00 -0.18 -8.18
CA ILE A 284 -14.74 -0.10 -9.45
C ILE A 284 -15.39 1.28 -9.59
N TRP A 285 -16.08 1.76 -8.55
CA TRP A 285 -16.70 3.09 -8.56
C TRP A 285 -15.67 4.20 -8.81
N PHE A 286 -14.57 4.21 -8.06
CA PHE A 286 -13.56 5.26 -8.18
C PHE A 286 -12.86 5.22 -9.54
N THR A 287 -12.48 4.04 -10.02
CA THR A 287 -11.74 3.88 -11.28
C THR A 287 -12.59 4.20 -12.51
N PHE A 288 -13.85 3.73 -12.56
CA PHE A 288 -14.67 3.87 -13.77
C PHE A 288 -15.56 5.11 -13.78
N PHE A 289 -15.93 5.63 -12.60
CA PHE A 289 -16.84 6.77 -12.49
C PHE A 289 -16.17 8.01 -11.90
N TYR A 290 -15.60 7.93 -10.70
CA TYR A 290 -15.10 9.12 -10.01
C TYR A 290 -13.94 9.79 -10.75
N GLU A 291 -12.89 9.02 -11.08
CA GLU A 291 -11.69 9.52 -11.77
C GLU A 291 -12.00 10.04 -13.17
N ARG A 292 -13.02 9.46 -13.83
CA ARG A 292 -13.38 9.83 -15.19
C ARG A 292 -14.29 11.06 -15.28
N PHE A 293 -15.19 11.24 -14.31
CA PHE A 293 -16.25 12.24 -14.41
C PHE A 293 -16.23 13.32 -13.31
N ILE A 294 -15.47 13.14 -12.23
CA ILE A 294 -15.49 14.04 -11.07
C ILE A 294 -14.13 14.71 -10.88
N SER A 295 -13.10 13.95 -10.50
CA SER A 295 -11.77 14.51 -10.20
C SER A 295 -10.71 13.41 -10.20
N ASP A 296 -9.53 13.75 -10.70
CA ASP A 296 -8.34 12.92 -10.66
C ASP A 296 -7.18 13.75 -10.12
N PRO A 297 -6.96 13.75 -8.78
CA PRO A 297 -5.96 14.61 -8.14
C PRO A 297 -4.54 14.41 -8.68
N VAL A 298 -4.21 13.20 -9.12
CA VAL A 298 -2.90 12.87 -9.69
C VAL A 298 -2.71 13.56 -11.04
N ARG A 299 -3.72 13.54 -11.91
CA ARG A 299 -3.66 14.25 -13.21
C ARG A 299 -3.76 15.76 -13.05
N GLU A 300 -4.62 16.23 -12.15
CA GLU A 300 -4.74 17.65 -11.80
C GLU A 300 -3.38 18.22 -11.33
N PHE A 301 -2.59 17.43 -10.59
CA PHE A 301 -1.23 17.80 -10.22
C PHE A 301 -0.27 17.92 -11.42
N VAL A 302 -0.38 17.03 -12.42
CA VAL A 302 0.42 17.13 -13.65
C VAL A 302 0.07 18.39 -14.45
N ASP A 303 -1.22 18.68 -14.57
CA ASP A 303 -1.71 19.90 -15.20
C ASP A 303 -1.22 21.15 -14.48
N LEU A 304 -1.29 21.13 -13.15
CA LEU A 304 -0.76 22.19 -12.30
C LEU A 304 0.72 22.47 -12.56
N CYS A 305 1.54 21.43 -12.65
CA CYS A 305 2.96 21.56 -12.95
C CYS A 305 3.20 22.34 -14.25
N SER A 306 2.41 22.04 -15.29
CA SER A 306 2.50 22.72 -16.60
C SER A 306 2.05 24.18 -16.56
N MET A 307 0.98 24.48 -15.81
CA MET A 307 0.51 25.85 -15.61
C MET A 307 1.48 26.67 -14.76
N ALA A 308 2.13 26.05 -13.78
CA ALA A 308 3.13 26.67 -12.91
C ALA A 308 4.51 26.78 -13.56
N ASN A 309 4.73 26.23 -14.76
CA ASN A 309 6.04 26.21 -15.43
C ASN A 309 7.14 25.54 -14.57
N VAL A 310 6.76 24.53 -13.77
CA VAL A 310 7.66 23.80 -12.87
C VAL A 310 7.57 22.31 -13.20
N SER A 311 8.69 21.67 -13.48
CA SER A 311 8.75 20.21 -13.65
C SER A 311 9.16 19.50 -12.36
N VAL A 312 8.69 18.27 -12.18
CA VAL A 312 9.00 17.48 -10.98
C VAL A 312 9.90 16.32 -11.36
N TYR A 313 11.03 16.24 -10.68
CA TYR A 313 12.07 15.24 -10.92
C TYR A 313 12.21 14.34 -9.69
N ILE A 314 11.75 13.09 -9.78
CA ILE A 314 11.54 12.20 -8.63
C ILE A 314 12.45 10.97 -8.79
N MET A 315 13.43 10.76 -7.93
CA MET A 315 14.25 9.54 -7.92
C MET A 315 13.81 8.62 -6.79
N GLU A 316 13.11 7.55 -7.16
CA GLU A 316 12.72 6.47 -6.25
C GLU A 316 13.94 5.61 -5.86
N ASN A 317 14.83 5.36 -6.81
CA ASN A 317 16.08 4.63 -6.63
C ASN A 317 17.25 5.42 -7.26
N TYR A 318 18.48 4.94 -7.07
CA TYR A 318 19.67 5.69 -7.47
C TYR A 318 19.70 6.09 -8.96
N LEU A 319 19.34 5.17 -9.85
CA LEU A 319 19.30 5.36 -11.31
C LEU A 319 17.89 5.26 -11.87
N TYR A 320 16.84 5.34 -11.05
CA TYR A 320 15.47 5.16 -11.52
C TYR A 320 14.49 6.05 -10.78
N GLY A 321 13.50 6.54 -11.50
CA GLY A 321 12.38 7.24 -10.90
C GLY A 321 11.39 7.74 -11.93
N TYR A 322 10.82 8.92 -11.69
CA TYR A 322 9.75 9.51 -12.47
C TYR A 322 10.04 10.97 -12.80
N TYR A 323 9.65 11.38 -14.00
CA TYR A 323 9.73 12.76 -14.44
C TYR A 323 8.35 13.25 -14.85
N ILE A 324 7.95 14.40 -14.31
CA ILE A 324 6.73 15.11 -14.67
C ILE A 324 7.16 16.38 -15.41
N HIS A 325 6.83 16.43 -16.69
CA HIS A 325 7.10 17.57 -17.56
C HIS A 325 6.04 18.65 -17.35
N GLY A 326 6.48 19.72 -16.70
CA GLY A 326 5.68 20.91 -16.41
C GLY A 326 6.23 22.18 -17.05
N ARG A 327 6.95 22.08 -18.17
CA ARG A 327 7.37 23.30 -18.90
C ARG A 327 6.15 23.87 -19.62
N SER A 328 5.84 25.14 -19.33
CA SER A 328 4.69 25.80 -19.94
C SER A 328 4.92 26.02 -21.43
N VAL A 329 3.89 25.75 -22.25
CA VAL A 329 3.88 26.02 -23.70
C VAL A 329 4.01 27.52 -24.02
N HIS A 330 3.68 28.38 -23.05
CA HIS A 330 3.79 29.83 -23.16
C HIS A 330 5.16 30.36 -22.71
N GLY A 331 6.01 29.51 -22.12
CA GLY A 331 7.36 29.85 -21.66
C GLY A 331 7.41 30.78 -20.44
N LYS A 332 6.25 31.14 -19.88
CA LYS A 332 6.11 31.93 -18.65
C LYS A 332 4.83 31.55 -17.92
N ALA A 333 4.87 31.52 -16.60
CA ALA A 333 3.70 31.25 -15.75
C ALA A 333 3.25 32.48 -14.94
N ASP A 334 4.18 33.33 -14.49
CA ASP A 334 3.84 34.52 -13.69
C ASP A 334 3.25 35.62 -14.59
N THR A 335 1.97 35.52 -14.90
CA THR A 335 1.26 36.46 -15.76
C THR A 335 0.03 37.04 -15.05
N GLY A 336 -0.42 38.21 -15.50
CA GLY A 336 -1.66 38.80 -14.97
C GLY A 336 -2.89 38.00 -15.41
N LEU A 337 -4.02 38.20 -14.71
CA LEU A 337 -5.27 37.47 -14.96
C LEU A 337 -5.70 37.45 -16.44
N LYS A 338 -5.56 38.60 -17.14
CA LYS A 338 -5.93 38.72 -18.55
C LYS A 338 -5.05 37.86 -19.45
N ASP A 339 -3.73 37.91 -19.26
CA ASP A 339 -2.77 37.12 -20.04
C ASP A 339 -2.99 35.62 -19.79
N MET A 340 -3.29 35.23 -18.56
CA MET A 340 -3.62 33.84 -18.22
C MET A 340 -4.88 33.36 -18.96
N PHE A 341 -5.93 34.20 -19.02
CA PHE A 341 -7.13 33.88 -19.78
C PHE A 341 -6.86 33.77 -21.28
N ASP A 342 -6.06 34.69 -21.84
CA ASP A 342 -5.69 34.66 -23.26
C ASP A 342 -4.83 33.42 -23.59
N ASN A 343 -3.97 32.98 -22.68
CA ASN A 343 -3.18 31.75 -22.78
C ASN A 343 -4.07 30.50 -22.79
N LEU A 344 -4.96 30.36 -21.80
CA LEU A 344 -5.91 29.24 -21.75
C LEU A 344 -6.80 29.18 -22.99
N LYS A 345 -7.24 30.33 -23.50
CA LYS A 345 -8.01 30.41 -24.74
C LYS A 345 -7.18 30.00 -25.97
N ARG A 346 -5.87 30.27 -26.00
CA ARG A 346 -4.98 29.80 -27.08
C ARG A 346 -4.81 28.29 -27.03
N GLU A 347 -4.70 27.71 -25.84
CA GLU A 347 -4.65 26.25 -25.65
C GLU A 347 -5.95 25.59 -26.12
N GLU A 348 -7.11 26.10 -25.69
CA GLU A 348 -8.44 25.59 -26.10
C GLU A 348 -8.62 25.62 -27.64
N ASN A 349 -8.14 26.67 -28.28
CA ASN A 349 -8.23 26.83 -29.74
C ASN A 349 -7.08 26.15 -30.51
N ASN A 350 -6.23 25.35 -29.85
CA ASN A 350 -5.05 24.70 -30.44
C ASN A 350 -4.11 25.68 -31.20
N MET A 351 -3.96 26.90 -30.70
CA MET A 351 -3.11 27.96 -31.28
C MET A 351 -1.69 27.98 -30.69
N CYS A 352 -1.33 26.99 -29.89
CA CYS A 352 0.00 26.80 -29.29
C CYS A 352 0.47 25.35 -29.44
N GLY A 353 1.73 25.10 -29.10
CA GLY A 353 2.25 23.73 -29.03
C GLY A 353 1.53 22.90 -27.96
N GLN A 354 1.65 21.59 -28.08
CA GLN A 354 1.18 20.65 -27.07
C GLN A 354 2.07 20.64 -25.82
N ARG A 355 1.52 20.20 -24.68
CA ARG A 355 2.17 20.26 -23.36
C ARG A 355 3.24 19.20 -23.11
N GLY A 356 3.39 18.21 -23.98
CA GLY A 356 4.30 17.09 -23.77
C GLY A 356 5.78 17.44 -23.99
N LEU A 357 6.65 16.54 -23.50
CA LEU A 357 8.10 16.72 -23.57
C LEU A 357 8.63 16.71 -25.01
N LEU A 358 8.08 15.83 -25.85
CA LEU A 358 8.44 15.76 -27.26
C LEU A 358 7.56 16.73 -28.08
N PRO A 359 8.10 17.33 -29.15
CA PRO A 359 7.31 18.19 -30.04
C PRO A 359 6.06 17.47 -30.57
N ASN A 360 4.91 18.13 -30.50
CA ASN A 360 3.61 17.60 -30.93
C ASN A 360 3.20 16.30 -30.19
N THR A 361 3.48 16.23 -28.89
CA THR A 361 2.94 15.19 -28.02
C THR A 361 2.27 15.83 -26.80
N ASP A 362 1.27 15.14 -26.23
CA ASP A 362 0.62 15.53 -24.96
C ASP A 362 1.17 14.74 -23.75
N GLN A 363 2.16 13.87 -23.96
CA GLN A 363 2.73 13.03 -22.90
C GLN A 363 3.61 13.87 -21.96
N GLN A 364 3.19 13.99 -20.70
CA GLN A 364 3.89 14.79 -19.70
C GLN A 364 4.62 13.95 -18.64
N THR A 365 4.18 12.72 -18.39
CA THR A 365 4.75 11.86 -17.35
C THR A 365 5.61 10.76 -17.94
N PHE A 366 6.73 10.45 -17.27
CA PHE A 366 7.69 9.46 -17.75
C PHE A 366 8.26 8.66 -16.59
N ARG A 367 8.50 7.36 -16.81
CA ARG A 367 9.45 6.61 -15.96
C ARG A 367 10.83 6.83 -16.50
N MET A 368 11.78 7.20 -15.65
CA MET A 368 13.15 7.47 -16.08
C MET A 368 14.11 6.41 -15.53
N ALA A 369 14.97 5.90 -16.40
CA ALA A 369 16.15 5.13 -16.07
C ALA A 369 17.38 5.95 -16.50
N LEU A 370 18.25 6.27 -15.55
CA LEU A 370 19.21 7.37 -15.67
C LEU A 370 20.63 6.87 -15.99
N PRO A 371 21.42 7.64 -16.76
CA PRO A 371 22.85 7.40 -16.89
C PRO A 371 23.55 7.59 -15.55
N ARG A 372 24.54 6.74 -15.24
CA ARG A 372 25.31 6.83 -13.99
C ARG A 372 26.01 8.18 -13.83
N ARG A 373 26.54 8.72 -14.94
CA ARG A 373 27.24 10.02 -14.94
C ARG A 373 26.33 11.17 -14.52
N MET A 374 25.06 11.12 -14.91
CA MET A 374 24.10 12.16 -14.55
C MET A 374 23.88 12.19 -13.04
N ARG A 375 23.61 11.01 -12.45
CA ARG A 375 23.41 10.89 -11.01
C ARG A 375 24.65 11.31 -10.21
N GLN A 376 25.84 10.96 -10.68
CA GLN A 376 27.10 11.38 -10.04
C GLN A 376 27.29 12.91 -10.04
N GLN A 377 26.90 13.60 -11.12
CA GLN A 377 26.95 15.06 -11.17
C GLN A 377 25.93 15.69 -10.21
N TYR A 378 24.73 15.13 -10.13
CA TYR A 378 23.70 15.54 -9.18
C TYR A 378 24.18 15.40 -7.73
N ASP A 379 24.70 14.22 -7.35
CA ASP A 379 25.18 13.97 -5.99
C ASP A 379 26.36 14.87 -5.63
N LYS A 380 27.27 15.14 -6.58
CA LYS A 380 28.43 16.03 -6.35
C LYS A 380 28.02 17.44 -5.91
N ILE A 381 26.87 17.93 -6.36
CA ILE A 381 26.36 19.26 -6.01
C ILE A 381 25.70 19.25 -4.63
N LEU A 382 24.93 18.19 -4.29
CA LEU A 382 24.12 18.15 -3.07
C LEU A 382 24.81 17.51 -1.85
N LEU A 383 25.79 16.62 -2.04
CA LEU A 383 26.52 15.97 -0.95
C LEU A 383 27.15 16.95 0.06
N PRO A 384 27.79 18.07 -0.36
CA PRO A 384 28.35 19.04 0.57
C PRO A 384 27.31 19.66 1.51
N LEU A 385 26.09 19.88 1.04
CA LEU A 385 24.99 20.43 1.85
C LEU A 385 24.47 19.40 2.85
N GLN A 386 24.36 18.13 2.43
CA GLN A 386 23.87 17.06 3.28
C GLN A 386 24.87 16.69 4.39
N ALA A 387 26.18 16.73 4.10
CA ALA A 387 27.24 16.42 5.06
C ALA A 387 27.33 17.47 6.18
N GLN A 388 27.05 18.74 5.90
CA GLN A 388 27.06 19.81 6.89
C GLN A 388 25.84 19.80 7.82
N ALA A 389 24.68 19.33 7.33
CA ALA A 389 23.47 19.20 8.15
C ALA A 389 23.57 18.11 9.24
N GLY A 390 24.51 17.16 9.12
CA GLY A 390 24.66 16.01 10.02
C GLY A 390 25.78 16.13 11.07
N GLN A 391 26.60 17.19 11.05
CA GLN A 391 27.67 17.37 12.03
C GLN A 391 27.16 18.09 13.30
N PRO A 392 27.42 17.54 14.51
CA PRO A 392 27.18 18.29 15.74
C PRO A 392 28.11 19.51 15.74
N GLN A 393 27.52 20.69 15.67
CA GLN A 393 28.24 21.96 15.60
C GLN A 393 29.24 22.06 16.75
N SER A 394 30.54 22.09 16.42
CA SER A 394 31.60 22.42 17.38
C SER A 394 31.31 23.78 18.00
N ARG A 395 31.19 23.80 19.32
CA ARG A 395 30.86 24.95 20.20
C ARG A 395 31.83 26.16 20.13
N MET A 396 32.84 26.13 19.25
CA MET A 396 33.95 27.09 19.28
C MET A 396 33.83 28.27 18.31
N ASP A 397 32.84 28.29 17.42
CA ASP A 397 32.68 29.39 16.46
C ASP A 397 31.31 30.08 16.65
N ARG A 398 31.21 30.88 17.71
CA ARG A 398 29.97 31.57 18.13
C ARG A 398 29.95 33.02 17.65
N GLY A 399 29.39 33.23 16.46
CA GLY A 399 28.82 34.51 16.01
C GLY A 399 27.34 34.32 15.69
N PRO A 400 26.37 34.97 16.38
CA PRO A 400 24.94 34.63 16.28
C PRO A 400 24.26 34.94 14.94
N SER A 401 24.87 35.74 14.07
CA SER A 401 24.19 36.37 12.93
C SER A 401 24.80 36.05 11.54
N GLY A 402 26.01 35.48 11.46
CA GLY A 402 26.72 35.29 10.18
C GLY A 402 26.65 33.87 9.58
N GLN A 403 26.52 32.83 10.41
CA GLN A 403 26.60 31.43 9.94
C GLN A 403 25.33 30.96 9.22
N GLY A 404 24.14 31.38 9.69
CA GLY A 404 22.87 31.05 9.03
C GLY A 404 22.77 31.63 7.62
N ALA A 405 23.26 32.86 7.42
CA ALA A 405 23.32 33.51 6.12
C ALA A 405 24.26 32.77 5.15
N SER A 406 25.47 32.39 5.60
CA SER A 406 26.42 31.64 4.75
C SER A 406 25.91 30.24 4.36
N GLN A 407 25.17 29.57 5.25
CA GLN A 407 24.58 28.27 4.93
C GLN A 407 23.41 28.41 3.95
N PHE A 408 22.58 29.44 4.12
CA PHE A 408 21.47 29.75 3.22
C PHE A 408 21.96 30.10 1.81
N GLU A 409 22.98 30.95 1.68
CA GLU A 409 23.58 31.30 0.38
C GLU A 409 24.12 30.08 -0.37
N LYS A 410 24.75 29.14 0.34
CA LYS A 410 25.23 27.87 -0.24
C LYS A 410 24.07 27.00 -0.71
N ALA A 411 22.96 26.95 0.04
CA ALA A 411 21.77 26.20 -0.35
C ALA A 411 21.13 26.77 -1.63
N VAL A 412 21.00 28.10 -1.71
CA VAL A 412 20.49 28.80 -2.90
C VAL A 412 21.39 28.54 -4.11
N THR A 413 22.70 28.70 -3.95
CA THR A 413 23.66 28.46 -5.05
C THR A 413 23.59 27.01 -5.56
N ALA A 414 23.45 26.05 -4.65
CA ALA A 414 23.31 24.64 -5.03
C ALA A 414 21.98 24.39 -5.76
N TYR A 415 20.88 24.98 -5.30
CA TYR A 415 19.58 24.90 -5.98
C TYR A 415 19.68 25.40 -7.43
N GLU A 416 20.25 26.59 -7.64
CA GLU A 416 20.44 27.16 -8.98
C GLU A 416 21.32 26.28 -9.87
N THR A 417 22.39 25.70 -9.30
CA THR A 417 23.30 24.80 -10.01
C THR A 417 22.61 23.50 -10.41
N VAL A 418 21.81 22.90 -9.52
CA VAL A 418 21.03 21.69 -9.82
C VAL A 418 19.94 22.00 -10.85
N ASN A 419 19.22 23.11 -10.71
CA ASN A 419 18.20 23.54 -11.65
C ASN A 419 18.80 23.66 -13.06
N ARG A 420 19.94 24.35 -13.20
CA ARG A 420 20.65 24.48 -14.47
C ARG A 420 21.11 23.14 -15.02
N LEU A 421 21.66 22.25 -14.18
CA LEU A 421 22.09 20.91 -14.58
C LEU A 421 20.91 20.11 -15.16
N LEU A 422 19.80 20.04 -14.43
CA LEU A 422 18.64 19.25 -14.83
C LEU A 422 17.95 19.86 -16.06
N SER A 423 17.76 21.17 -16.13
CA SER A 423 17.21 21.82 -17.33
C SER A 423 18.08 21.56 -18.55
N SER A 424 19.41 21.62 -18.41
CA SER A 424 20.36 21.32 -19.50
C SER A 424 20.32 19.83 -19.90
N PHE A 425 20.09 18.93 -18.94
CA PHE A 425 19.94 17.50 -19.22
C PHE A 425 18.66 17.22 -20.00
N ILE A 426 17.53 17.79 -19.58
CA ILE A 426 16.24 17.64 -20.26
C ILE A 426 16.27 18.23 -21.68
N ASP A 427 16.92 19.39 -21.87
CA ASP A 427 17.09 20.05 -23.17
C ASP A 427 18.15 19.39 -24.09
N HIS A 428 18.71 18.22 -23.72
CA HIS A 428 19.79 17.54 -24.45
C HIS A 428 21.04 18.43 -24.69
N ALA A 429 21.28 19.42 -23.82
CA ALA A 429 22.38 20.36 -23.96
C ALA A 429 23.73 19.82 -23.44
N LEU A 430 23.72 18.69 -22.73
CA LEU A 430 24.91 18.03 -22.19
C LEU A 430 25.48 17.04 -23.22
N ARG A 431 26.70 17.28 -23.72
CA ARG A 431 27.32 16.46 -24.78
C ARG A 431 27.58 15.00 -24.39
N ASP A 432 27.92 14.76 -23.13
CA ASP A 432 28.40 13.45 -22.64
C ASP A 432 27.31 12.64 -21.91
N ILE A 433 26.12 13.21 -21.73
CA ILE A 433 25.03 12.66 -20.92
C ILE A 433 23.73 12.91 -21.67
N ASP A 434 23.12 11.83 -22.13
CA ASP A 434 21.94 11.90 -22.99
C ASP A 434 20.89 10.84 -22.62
N TYR A 435 19.66 11.04 -23.06
CA TYR A 435 18.57 10.09 -22.92
C TYR A 435 17.77 9.90 -24.22
N ILE A 436 16.98 8.83 -24.29
CA ILE A 436 16.00 8.62 -25.36
C ILE A 436 14.62 8.41 -24.76
N VAL A 437 13.59 8.88 -25.48
CA VAL A 437 12.20 8.59 -25.14
C VAL A 437 11.77 7.35 -25.91
N LYS A 438 11.19 6.36 -25.23
CA LYS A 438 10.70 5.11 -25.85
C LYS A 438 9.58 4.48 -25.04
N ASP A 439 8.95 3.44 -25.58
CA ASP A 439 7.98 2.64 -24.83
C ASP A 439 8.66 1.44 -24.14
N LYS A 440 8.10 1.00 -23.01
CA LYS A 440 8.48 -0.27 -22.39
C LYS A 440 7.92 -1.45 -23.18
N LEU A 441 8.67 -2.54 -23.23
CA LEU A 441 8.18 -3.81 -23.74
C LEU A 441 7.07 -4.37 -22.83
N LEU A 442 6.18 -5.22 -23.38
CA LEU A 442 5.08 -5.83 -22.62
C LEU A 442 5.56 -6.54 -21.35
N PHE A 443 6.64 -7.32 -21.45
CA PHE A 443 7.20 -8.02 -20.29
C PHE A 443 7.91 -7.09 -19.30
N GLU A 444 8.49 -5.98 -19.76
CA GLU A 444 9.06 -4.95 -18.87
C GLU A 444 7.95 -4.24 -18.07
N ASN A 445 6.77 -4.05 -18.67
CA ASN A 445 5.59 -3.53 -18.00
C ASN A 445 4.99 -4.51 -17.00
N ILE A 446 4.86 -5.80 -17.36
CA ILE A 446 4.27 -6.82 -16.47
C ILE A 446 5.17 -7.10 -15.25
N LEU A 447 6.48 -7.21 -15.45
CA LEU A 447 7.43 -7.51 -14.36
C LEU A 447 7.87 -6.27 -13.57
N ASP A 448 7.51 -5.07 -14.04
CA ASP A 448 8.06 -3.79 -13.57
C ASP A 448 9.60 -3.84 -13.47
N ALA A 449 10.24 -4.20 -14.58
CA ALA A 449 11.69 -4.34 -14.67
C ALA A 449 12.19 -3.88 -16.04
N GLU A 450 13.30 -3.16 -16.06
CA GLU A 450 13.96 -2.74 -17.29
C GLU A 450 14.94 -3.84 -17.74
N PHE A 451 14.95 -4.22 -19.02
CA PHE A 451 15.84 -5.28 -19.54
C PHE A 451 17.14 -4.72 -20.14
N GLU A 452 17.08 -3.53 -20.72
CA GLU A 452 18.26 -2.86 -21.28
C GLU A 452 19.12 -2.15 -20.23
N ASP A 453 20.43 -2.11 -20.45
CA ASP A 453 21.36 -1.39 -19.57
C ASP A 453 21.36 0.12 -19.91
N THR A 454 20.88 0.94 -18.97
CA THR A 454 20.76 2.40 -19.14
C THR A 454 21.92 3.17 -18.50
N THR A 455 23.00 2.49 -18.12
CA THR A 455 24.11 3.13 -17.40
C THR A 455 24.88 4.15 -18.23
N LEU A 456 24.94 3.96 -19.56
CA LEU A 456 25.59 4.87 -20.51
C LEU A 456 24.64 5.91 -21.09
N ARG A 457 23.44 5.50 -21.49
CA ARG A 457 22.39 6.37 -22.05
C ARG A 457 21.07 6.12 -21.33
N GLY A 458 20.42 7.20 -20.91
CA GLY A 458 19.21 7.14 -20.12
C GLY A 458 17.99 6.83 -20.99
N HIS A 459 16.96 6.22 -20.41
CA HIS A 459 15.69 5.99 -21.09
C HIS A 459 14.57 6.69 -20.33
N PHE A 460 13.75 7.44 -21.03
CA PHE A 460 12.49 7.99 -20.57
C PHE A 460 11.39 7.15 -21.20
N TYR A 461 10.72 6.37 -20.38
CA TYR A 461 9.65 5.51 -20.81
C TYR A 461 8.33 6.26 -20.76
N ASN A 462 7.61 6.32 -21.88
CA ASN A 462 6.24 6.82 -21.89
C ASN A 462 5.38 5.97 -20.94
N ASP A 463 4.45 6.62 -20.26
CA ASP A 463 3.54 5.95 -19.34
C ASP A 463 2.08 6.37 -19.52
N SER A 464 1.19 5.82 -18.71
CA SER A 464 -0.25 6.08 -18.80
C SER A 464 -0.73 7.27 -17.94
N GLY A 465 0.15 8.19 -17.52
CA GLY A 465 -0.22 9.32 -16.66
C GLY A 465 -0.13 9.07 -15.14
N HIS A 466 0.10 7.81 -14.73
CA HIS A 466 -0.07 7.36 -13.33
C HIS A 466 1.14 6.59 -12.77
N SER A 467 2.31 6.62 -13.42
CA SER A 467 3.42 5.79 -12.91
C SER A 467 4.06 6.32 -11.64
N PHE A 468 4.10 7.65 -11.49
CA PHE A 468 4.70 8.28 -10.31
C PHE A 468 3.86 8.04 -9.05
N ASP A 469 2.61 7.62 -9.19
CA ASP A 469 1.73 7.19 -8.11
C ASP A 469 2.38 6.09 -7.26
N GLY A 470 3.32 5.33 -7.83
CA GLY A 470 4.12 4.32 -7.14
C GLY A 470 4.93 4.86 -5.94
N VAL A 471 5.15 6.18 -5.85
CA VAL A 471 5.78 6.83 -4.69
C VAL A 471 4.78 7.45 -3.69
N LEU A 472 3.50 7.42 -4.04
CA LEU A 472 2.38 7.92 -3.26
C LEU A 472 1.62 6.74 -2.63
N PHE A 473 0.71 7.06 -1.70
CA PHE A 473 -0.25 6.06 -1.21
C PHE A 473 -1.16 5.56 -2.32
N TYR A 474 -1.52 6.42 -3.26
CA TYR A 474 -2.41 6.10 -4.37
C TYR A 474 -1.94 4.88 -5.20
N GLY A 475 -0.65 4.80 -5.58
CA GLY A 475 -0.12 3.65 -6.32
C GLY A 475 0.14 2.40 -5.47
N ASN A 476 0.06 2.51 -4.14
CA ASN A 476 0.28 1.40 -3.21
C ASN A 476 -0.99 1.00 -2.44
N GLU A 477 -2.16 1.36 -2.97
CA GLU A 477 -3.46 1.12 -2.34
C GLU A 477 -3.67 -0.36 -1.97
N VAL A 478 -3.24 -1.30 -2.82
CA VAL A 478 -3.41 -2.74 -2.56
C VAL A 478 -2.67 -3.17 -1.29
N THR A 479 -1.44 -2.69 -1.09
CA THR A 479 -0.64 -3.02 0.12
C THR A 479 -1.31 -2.46 1.37
N LEU A 480 -1.75 -1.20 1.31
CA LEU A 480 -2.44 -0.54 2.41
C LEU A 480 -3.79 -1.20 2.72
N PHE A 481 -4.56 -1.55 1.70
CA PHE A 481 -5.85 -2.23 1.84
C PHE A 481 -5.72 -3.61 2.47
N ILE A 482 -4.75 -4.42 2.03
CA ILE A 482 -4.52 -5.76 2.60
C ILE A 482 -4.06 -5.64 4.06
N PHE A 483 -3.23 -4.63 4.38
CA PHE A 483 -2.86 -4.34 5.76
C PHE A 483 -4.08 -3.98 6.62
N ASP A 484 -4.90 -3.02 6.18
CA ASP A 484 -6.10 -2.58 6.90
C ASP A 484 -7.08 -3.76 7.09
N LEU A 485 -7.26 -4.61 6.07
CA LEU A 485 -8.09 -5.81 6.11
C LEU A 485 -7.55 -6.83 7.13
N LEU A 486 -6.26 -7.14 7.10
CA LEU A 486 -5.65 -8.11 8.03
C LEU A 486 -5.69 -7.58 9.47
N PHE A 487 -5.44 -6.29 9.68
CA PHE A 487 -5.53 -5.66 10.99
C PHE A 487 -6.96 -5.75 11.54
N PHE A 488 -7.96 -5.37 10.76
CA PHE A 488 -9.38 -5.50 11.12
C PHE A 488 -9.72 -6.94 11.56
N ASN A 489 -9.30 -7.93 10.77
CA ASN A 489 -9.58 -9.33 11.07
C ASN A 489 -8.82 -9.87 12.28
N ILE A 490 -7.57 -9.45 12.51
CA ILE A 490 -6.80 -9.86 13.70
C ILE A 490 -7.45 -9.30 14.97
N VAL A 491 -7.88 -8.04 14.96
CA VAL A 491 -8.58 -7.43 16.09
C VAL A 491 -9.89 -8.18 16.36
N ASP A 492 -10.65 -8.54 15.32
CA ASP A 492 -11.86 -9.35 15.49
C ASP A 492 -11.57 -10.77 15.99
N LEU A 493 -10.52 -11.42 15.52
CA LEU A 493 -10.17 -12.77 16.00
C LEU A 493 -9.80 -12.79 17.49
N ILE A 494 -9.22 -11.70 18.00
CA ILE A 494 -8.85 -11.54 19.42
C ILE A 494 -10.07 -11.14 20.25
N ALA A 495 -10.81 -10.10 19.83
CA ALA A 495 -11.87 -9.49 20.63
C ALA A 495 -13.28 -10.01 20.34
N GLN A 496 -13.47 -10.72 19.22
CA GLN A 496 -14.76 -11.20 18.69
C GLN A 496 -15.81 -10.09 18.58
N ASN A 497 -15.36 -8.90 18.16
CA ASN A 497 -16.20 -7.70 18.06
C ASN A 497 -15.80 -6.87 16.84
N PHE A 498 -16.67 -6.88 15.81
CA PHE A 498 -16.45 -6.14 14.57
C PHE A 498 -16.49 -4.61 14.74
N VAL A 499 -17.23 -4.10 15.72
CA VAL A 499 -17.27 -2.66 16.02
C VAL A 499 -15.93 -2.20 16.57
N LEU A 500 -15.37 -2.94 17.55
CA LEU A 500 -14.05 -2.66 18.09
C LEU A 500 -12.97 -2.79 17.01
N ALA A 501 -13.06 -3.82 16.16
CA ALA A 501 -12.19 -3.98 15.01
C ALA A 501 -12.23 -2.77 14.07
N GLY A 502 -13.42 -2.26 13.76
CA GLY A 502 -13.59 -1.05 12.94
C GLY A 502 -12.97 0.20 13.57
N VAL A 503 -13.24 0.45 14.85
CA VAL A 503 -12.69 1.61 15.58
C VAL A 503 -11.16 1.57 15.62
N LEU A 504 -10.57 0.43 15.99
CA LEU A 504 -9.11 0.30 16.06
C LEU A 504 -8.49 0.39 14.67
N THR A 505 -9.13 -0.16 13.64
CA THR A 505 -8.64 -0.06 12.24
C THR A 505 -8.62 1.40 11.80
N TYR A 506 -9.66 2.17 12.10
CA TYR A 506 -9.69 3.60 11.79
C TYR A 506 -8.54 4.35 12.47
N VAL A 507 -8.32 4.12 13.77
CA VAL A 507 -7.20 4.73 14.50
C VAL A 507 -5.86 4.36 13.86
N MET A 508 -5.66 3.09 13.51
CA MET A 508 -4.43 2.62 12.88
C MET A 508 -4.20 3.28 11.52
N THR A 509 -5.23 3.37 10.68
CA THR A 509 -5.14 4.04 9.36
C THR A 509 -4.78 5.53 9.53
N GLN A 510 -5.37 6.24 10.50
CA GLN A 510 -5.04 7.64 10.78
C GLN A 510 -3.60 7.80 11.27
N LEU A 511 -3.10 6.88 12.10
CA LEU A 511 -1.70 6.88 12.52
C LEU A 511 -0.74 6.69 11.34
N ILE A 512 -1.06 5.79 10.41
CA ILE A 512 -0.24 5.56 9.21
C ILE A 512 -0.19 6.81 8.31
N VAL A 513 -1.33 7.47 8.11
CA VAL A 513 -1.42 8.73 7.35
C VAL A 513 -0.60 9.82 8.03
N MET A 514 -0.77 10.02 9.34
CA MET A 514 -0.03 11.03 10.12
C MET A 514 1.49 10.80 10.05
N LEU A 515 1.93 9.55 10.22
CA LEU A 515 3.36 9.23 10.15
C LEU A 515 3.91 9.55 8.75
N ARG A 516 3.17 9.17 7.70
CA ARG A 516 3.58 9.38 6.30
C ARG A 516 3.68 10.85 5.98
N ASP A 517 2.66 11.61 6.34
CA ASP A 517 2.60 13.05 6.11
C ASP A 517 3.79 13.75 6.80
N PHE A 518 4.01 13.47 8.08
CA PHE A 518 5.13 14.03 8.83
C PHE A 518 6.49 13.68 8.22
N SER A 519 6.70 12.42 7.86
CA SER A 519 7.99 11.97 7.30
C SER A 519 8.19 12.48 5.87
N GLY A 520 7.12 12.53 5.09
CA GLY A 520 7.09 13.00 3.71
C GLY A 520 7.32 14.50 3.61
N LYS A 521 6.62 15.31 4.42
CA LYS A 521 6.83 16.76 4.55
C LYS A 521 8.27 17.12 4.86
N LYS A 522 8.86 16.44 5.84
CA LYS A 522 10.28 16.63 6.21
C LYS A 522 11.25 16.26 5.09
N ASN A 523 10.99 15.14 4.41
CA ASN A 523 11.82 14.73 3.30
C ASN A 523 11.68 15.70 2.11
N LEU A 524 10.46 16.14 1.79
CA LEU A 524 10.16 17.09 0.73
C LEU A 524 10.89 18.42 0.95
N ALA A 525 10.75 19.03 2.13
CA ALA A 525 11.46 20.26 2.50
C ALA A 525 12.98 20.10 2.37
N LYS A 526 13.53 18.99 2.89
CA LYS A 526 14.96 18.71 2.84
C LYS A 526 15.49 18.54 1.41
N LYS A 527 14.74 17.88 0.52
CA LYS A 527 15.20 17.53 -0.82
C LYS A 527 14.98 18.64 -1.84
N THR A 528 13.88 19.38 -1.71
CA THR A 528 13.55 20.53 -2.58
C THR A 528 14.19 21.83 -2.13
N LEU A 529 14.78 21.86 -0.92
CA LEU A 529 15.32 23.07 -0.27
C LEU A 529 14.26 24.15 0.01
N VAL A 530 12.98 23.77 -0.03
CA VAL A 530 11.84 24.59 0.38
C VAL A 530 11.74 24.61 1.91
N ASP A 531 11.40 25.77 2.48
CA ASP A 531 11.17 25.90 3.92
C ASP A 531 9.89 25.15 4.33
N GLU A 532 10.01 24.28 5.34
CA GLU A 532 8.94 23.40 5.85
C GLU A 532 7.67 24.17 6.24
N ARG A 533 7.78 25.45 6.60
CA ARG A 533 6.64 26.30 6.99
C ARG A 533 5.68 26.61 5.83
N PHE A 534 6.12 26.45 4.58
CA PHE A 534 5.27 26.62 3.41
C PHE A 534 4.56 25.35 2.95
N LEU A 535 4.92 24.21 3.53
CA LEU A 535 4.22 22.95 3.30
C LEU A 535 3.10 22.87 4.33
N ILE A 536 1.86 22.81 3.89
CA ILE A 536 0.68 22.72 4.76
C ILE A 536 0.30 21.25 4.92
#